data_AF-A0AA37F8H5-F1
#
_entry.id   AF-A0AA37F8H5-F1
#
_cell.length_a   1.000
_cell.length_b   1.000
_cell.length_c   1.000
_cell.angle_alpha   90.00
_cell.angle_beta   90.00
_cell.angle_gamma   90.00
#
_symmetry.space_group_name_H-M   'P 1'
#
loop_
_entity.id
_entity.type
_entity.pdbx_description
1 polymer ?
#
loop_
_entity_poly.entity_id
_entity_poly.type
_entity_poly.pdbx_seq_one_letter_code
_entity_poly.pdbx_strand_id
1 'polypeptide(L)'
;MSVSIEVNGWEANLRFSAAHFIPGLGKCSRLHGHDYAVSLRIEGETRESILMDFIPLKAAVREALEEVDHRILIPTRCPRADVRKEGTSIRVQWEGKSMTVPSSDAVLCDVTDTSSEELSGFILKKVMEKVKFPDNISRVSLCLYEGPGQGACREVALQ
;
A
#
# COMPACT_ATOMS: atom_id res chain seq x y z
N MET A 1 -29.84 1.89 6.51
CA MET A 1 -28.89 2.20 7.63
C MET A 1 -27.58 1.56 7.25
N SER A 2 -26.50 2.33 7.15
CA SER A 2 -25.19 1.80 6.73
C SER A 2 -24.49 1.09 7.90
N VAL A 3 -23.82 -0.01 7.60
CA VAL A 3 -22.95 -0.77 8.51
C VAL A 3 -21.53 -0.71 7.96
N SER A 4 -20.54 -0.75 8.84
CA SER A 4 -19.14 -0.92 8.49
C SER A 4 -18.58 -2.23 9.04
N ILE A 5 -17.77 -2.93 8.26
CA ILE A 5 -16.92 -4.03 8.76
C ILE A 5 -15.45 -3.65 8.60
N GLU A 6 -14.61 -4.14 9.49
CA GLU A 6 -13.17 -3.93 9.47
C GLU A 6 -12.45 -5.28 9.54
N VAL A 7 -11.41 -5.42 8.72
CA VAL A 7 -10.40 -6.46 8.84
C VAL A 7 -9.12 -5.81 9.33
N ASN A 8 -8.78 -6.04 10.60
CA ASN A 8 -7.58 -5.50 11.20
C ASN A 8 -6.33 -6.22 10.68
N GLY A 9 -5.39 -5.49 10.08
CA GLY A 9 -4.22 -6.09 9.44
C GLY A 9 -3.23 -6.73 10.40
N TRP A 10 -3.12 -6.19 11.62
CA TRP A 10 -2.28 -6.79 12.65
C TRP A 10 -2.86 -8.13 13.09
N GLU A 11 -4.16 -8.21 13.37
CA GLU A 11 -4.80 -9.42 13.89
C GLU A 11 -5.05 -10.48 12.80
N ALA A 12 -5.37 -10.05 11.58
CA ALA A 12 -5.69 -10.95 10.46
C ALA A 12 -4.46 -11.43 9.66
N ASN A 13 -3.25 -11.04 10.09
CA ASN A 13 -1.98 -11.29 9.40
C ASN A 13 -2.00 -10.79 7.94
N LEU A 14 -2.39 -9.51 7.75
CA LEU A 14 -2.29 -8.80 6.48
C LEU A 14 -1.12 -7.83 6.58
N ARG A 15 0.08 -8.39 6.46
CA ARG A 15 1.35 -7.71 6.72
C ARG A 15 2.33 -7.98 5.58
N PHE A 16 3.29 -7.07 5.41
CA PHE A 16 4.42 -7.25 4.49
C PHE A 16 5.63 -6.50 5.01
N SER A 17 6.82 -6.96 4.67
CA SER A 17 8.08 -6.30 5.05
C SER A 17 8.69 -5.67 3.82
N ALA A 18 9.00 -4.37 3.87
CA ALA A 18 9.59 -3.69 2.73
C ALA A 18 10.58 -2.61 3.16
N ALA A 19 11.59 -2.40 2.32
CA ALA A 19 12.51 -1.28 2.45
C ALA A 19 12.01 -0.08 1.63
N HIS A 20 12.27 1.13 2.10
CA HIS A 20 11.91 2.35 1.41
C HIS A 20 12.82 3.52 1.82
N PHE A 21 12.61 4.67 1.18
CA PHE A 21 13.26 5.94 1.50
C PHE A 21 12.40 7.08 0.95
N ILE A 22 12.41 8.22 1.64
CA ILE A 22 11.69 9.42 1.22
C ILE A 22 12.72 10.48 0.85
N PRO A 23 13.00 10.71 -0.45
CA PRO A 23 13.98 11.70 -0.91
C PRO A 23 13.77 13.05 -0.24
N GLY A 24 14.82 13.64 0.35
CA GLY A 24 14.75 14.95 0.99
C GLY A 24 13.90 15.08 2.25
N LEU A 25 13.57 13.98 2.91
CA LEU A 25 12.94 14.01 4.23
C LEU A 25 13.89 13.51 5.32
N GLY A 26 14.74 14.40 5.84
CA GLY A 26 15.54 14.17 7.06
C GLY A 26 16.18 12.77 7.15
N LYS A 27 15.95 12.07 8.27
CA LYS A 27 16.45 10.69 8.47
C LYS A 27 15.76 9.68 7.53
N CYS A 28 14.50 9.90 7.18
CA CYS A 28 13.72 9.06 6.26
C CYS A 28 14.28 9.05 4.82
N SER A 29 15.16 9.99 4.47
CA SER A 29 15.91 10.02 3.19
C SER A 29 17.00 8.94 3.08
N ARG A 30 17.26 8.20 4.15
CA ARG A 30 18.15 7.04 4.17
C ARG A 30 17.32 5.78 3.94
N LEU A 31 17.89 4.81 3.23
CA LEU A 31 17.27 3.51 3.08
C LEU A 31 17.07 2.87 4.47
N HIS A 32 15.85 2.43 4.74
CA HIS A 32 15.45 1.68 5.92
C HIS A 32 14.24 0.83 5.54
N GLY A 33 13.62 0.15 6.49
CA GLY A 33 12.43 -0.64 6.22
C GLY A 33 11.53 -0.77 7.43
N HIS A 34 10.35 -1.32 7.19
CA HIS A 34 9.30 -1.54 8.19
C HIS A 34 8.62 -2.87 7.95
N ASP A 35 8.04 -3.39 9.03
CA ASP A 35 7.03 -4.43 8.97
C ASP A 35 5.67 -3.73 8.94
N TYR A 36 5.11 -3.63 7.74
CA TYR A 36 3.85 -2.95 7.52
C TYR A 36 2.66 -3.86 7.85
N ALA A 37 1.55 -3.25 8.23
CA ALA A 37 0.26 -3.91 8.28
C ALA A 37 -0.80 -3.10 7.53
N VAL A 38 -1.80 -3.78 6.98
CA VAL A 38 -2.90 -3.16 6.24
C VAL A 38 -4.24 -3.56 6.84
N SER A 39 -4.97 -2.58 7.36
CA SER A 39 -6.37 -2.76 7.76
C SER A 39 -7.28 -2.25 6.66
N LEU A 40 -8.33 -3.02 6.36
CA LEU A 40 -9.33 -2.65 5.37
C LEU A 40 -10.70 -2.53 6.05
N ARG A 41 -11.36 -1.41 5.83
CA ARG A 41 -12.73 -1.14 6.28
C ARG A 41 -13.61 -0.90 5.06
N ILE A 42 -14.78 -1.52 5.05
CA ILE A 42 -15.80 -1.29 4.03
C ILE A 42 -17.11 -0.88 4.68
N GLU A 43 -17.86 -0.02 4.00
CA GLU A 43 -19.13 0.51 4.49
C GLU A 43 -20.21 0.39 3.42
N GLY A 44 -21.43 0.04 3.84
CA GLY A 44 -22.56 -0.11 2.93
C GLY A 44 -23.80 -0.63 3.62
N GLU A 45 -24.72 -1.18 2.84
CA GLU A 45 -25.95 -1.79 3.35
C GLU A 45 -25.85 -3.31 3.35
N THR A 46 -26.36 -3.96 4.40
CA THR A 46 -26.37 -5.42 4.45
C THR A 46 -27.36 -6.00 3.45
N ARG A 47 -26.96 -7.08 2.77
CA ARG A 47 -27.83 -7.92 1.95
C ARG A 47 -27.75 -9.33 2.49
N GLU A 48 -28.91 -9.98 2.62
CA GLU A 48 -28.97 -11.38 3.10
C GLU A 48 -28.19 -11.58 4.42
N SER A 49 -28.38 -10.63 5.36
CA SER A 49 -27.78 -10.61 6.70
C SER A 49 -26.31 -10.19 6.81
N ILE A 50 -25.55 -10.07 5.72
CA ILE A 50 -24.13 -9.66 5.76
C ILE A 50 -23.82 -8.48 4.84
N LEU A 51 -22.70 -7.80 5.07
CA LEU A 51 -22.24 -6.74 4.18
C LEU A 51 -21.45 -7.31 3.00
N MET A 52 -20.44 -8.14 3.31
CA MET A 52 -19.60 -8.88 2.37
C MET A 52 -18.88 -10.01 3.12
N ASP A 53 -18.56 -11.12 2.43
CA ASP A 53 -17.72 -12.16 3.00
C ASP A 53 -16.26 -11.69 3.18
N PHE A 54 -15.68 -11.98 4.34
CA PHE A 54 -14.28 -11.65 4.65
C PHE A 54 -13.26 -12.45 3.84
N ILE A 55 -13.61 -13.62 3.31
CA ILE A 55 -12.69 -14.49 2.56
C ILE A 55 -12.16 -13.80 1.29
N PRO A 56 -13.00 -13.38 0.33
CA PRO A 56 -12.52 -12.69 -0.87
C PRO A 56 -11.83 -11.36 -0.53
N LEU A 57 -12.30 -10.67 0.51
CA LEU A 57 -11.71 -9.42 0.97
C LEU A 57 -10.26 -9.61 1.45
N LYS A 58 -10.02 -10.61 2.31
CA LYS A 58 -8.68 -10.96 2.80
C LYS A 58 -7.78 -11.48 1.68
N ALA A 59 -8.32 -12.28 0.75
CA ALA A 59 -7.56 -12.81 -0.38
C ALA A 59 -7.01 -11.67 -1.25
N ALA A 60 -7.87 -10.72 -1.63
CA ALA A 60 -7.45 -9.57 -2.44
C ALA A 60 -6.42 -8.68 -1.74
N VAL A 61 -6.55 -8.47 -0.42
CA VAL A 61 -5.50 -7.76 0.34
C VAL A 61 -4.19 -8.53 0.29
N ARG A 62 -4.18 -9.84 0.60
CA ARG A 62 -2.94 -10.64 0.58
C ARG A 62 -2.24 -10.62 -0.77
N GLU A 63 -3.00 -10.84 -1.85
CA GLU A 63 -2.46 -10.79 -3.20
C GLU A 63 -1.88 -9.41 -3.55
N ALA A 64 -2.44 -8.30 -3.01
CA ALA A 64 -1.85 -6.97 -3.18
C ALA A 64 -0.55 -6.79 -2.38
N LEU A 65 -0.49 -7.37 -1.18
CA LEU A 65 0.69 -7.32 -0.32
C LEU A 65 1.85 -8.15 -0.86
N GLU A 66 1.57 -9.32 -1.46
CA GLU A 66 2.60 -10.18 -2.09
C GLU A 66 3.41 -9.44 -3.18
N GLU A 67 2.80 -8.47 -3.87
CA GLU A 67 3.49 -7.68 -4.90
C GLU A 67 4.52 -6.71 -4.32
N VAL A 68 4.42 -6.35 -3.04
CA VAL A 68 5.29 -5.40 -2.35
C VAL A 68 6.15 -6.02 -1.26
N ASP A 69 5.84 -7.26 -0.87
CA ASP A 69 6.53 -7.98 0.19
C ASP A 69 7.96 -8.37 -0.19
N HIS A 70 8.89 -8.16 0.75
CA HIS A 70 10.33 -8.37 0.58
C HIS A 70 10.94 -7.58 -0.60
N ARG A 71 10.46 -6.36 -0.84
CA ARG A 71 10.96 -5.46 -1.91
C ARG A 71 11.39 -4.10 -1.39
N ILE A 72 12.07 -3.35 -2.27
CA ILE A 72 12.38 -1.93 -2.11
C ILE A 72 11.31 -1.12 -2.84
N LEU A 73 10.58 -0.29 -2.11
CA LEU A 73 9.57 0.61 -2.67
C LEU A 73 10.24 1.88 -3.19
N ILE A 74 10.00 2.21 -4.46
CA ILE A 74 10.64 3.34 -5.16
C ILE A 74 9.56 4.27 -5.73
N PRO A 75 9.53 5.56 -5.33
CA PRO A 75 8.52 6.50 -5.82
C PRO A 75 8.89 7.01 -7.21
N THR A 76 8.06 6.71 -8.23
CA THR A 76 8.35 7.08 -9.63
C THR A 76 7.94 8.51 -9.99
N ARG A 77 7.04 9.13 -9.23
CA ARG A 77 6.61 10.52 -9.45
C ARG A 77 7.32 11.53 -8.55
N CYS A 78 8.39 11.13 -7.87
CA CYS A 78 9.08 12.00 -6.93
C CYS A 78 9.84 13.11 -7.69
N PRO A 79 9.50 14.40 -7.51
CA PRO A 79 10.22 15.49 -8.21
C PRO A 79 11.67 15.65 -7.73
N ARG A 80 12.04 15.00 -6.63
CA ARG A 80 13.36 15.07 -5.99
C ARG A 80 14.22 13.83 -6.27
N ALA A 81 13.72 12.86 -7.04
CA ALA A 81 14.45 11.68 -7.41
C ALA A 81 14.37 11.41 -8.91
N ASP A 82 15.49 11.01 -9.52
CA ASP A 82 15.54 10.50 -10.89
C ASP A 82 15.56 8.97 -10.84
N VAL A 83 14.51 8.34 -11.35
CA VAL A 83 14.34 6.88 -11.37
C VAL A 83 14.45 6.40 -12.81
N ARG A 84 15.42 5.50 -13.08
CA ARG A 84 15.66 4.94 -14.41
C ARG A 84 15.77 3.43 -14.37
N LYS A 85 15.17 2.76 -15.35
CA LYS A 85 15.39 1.33 -15.60
C LYS A 85 16.57 1.18 -16.56
N GLU A 86 17.58 0.42 -16.13
CA GLU A 86 18.80 0.13 -16.87
C GLU A 86 18.93 -1.39 -17.02
N GLY A 87 18.38 -1.94 -18.11
CA GLY A 87 18.33 -3.40 -18.32
C GLY A 87 17.54 -4.09 -17.23
N THR A 88 18.22 -4.95 -16.45
CA THR A 88 17.64 -5.69 -15.32
C THR A 88 17.77 -4.97 -13.98
N SER A 89 18.20 -3.71 -13.97
CA SER A 89 18.42 -2.92 -12.75
C SER A 89 17.56 -1.66 -12.74
N ILE A 90 17.26 -1.16 -11.54
CA ILE A 90 16.66 0.15 -11.31
C ILE A 90 17.72 1.03 -10.64
N ARG A 91 18.02 2.16 -11.27
CA ARG A 91 18.87 3.21 -10.70
C ARG A 91 17.99 4.35 -10.19
N VAL A 92 18.25 4.78 -8.96
CA VAL A 92 17.60 5.96 -8.36
C VAL A 92 18.65 6.93 -7.86
N GLN A 93 18.49 8.20 -8.20
CA GLN A 93 19.38 9.29 -7.75
C GLN A 93 18.58 10.37 -7.05
N TRP A 94 19.05 10.82 -5.88
CA TRP A 94 18.43 11.91 -5.11
C TRP A 94 19.46 12.55 -4.19
N GLU A 95 19.43 13.87 -4.01
CA GLU A 95 20.29 14.58 -3.04
C GLU A 95 21.79 14.22 -3.11
N GLY A 96 22.33 14.01 -4.31
CA GLY A 96 23.72 13.60 -4.52
C GLY A 96 24.02 12.13 -4.15
N LYS A 97 23.02 11.36 -3.71
CA LYS A 97 23.08 9.91 -3.52
C LYS A 97 22.66 9.19 -4.79
N SER A 98 23.14 7.96 -4.95
CA SER A 98 22.72 7.04 -6.00
C SER A 98 22.56 5.65 -5.40
N MET A 99 21.52 4.95 -5.80
CA MET A 99 21.27 3.56 -5.46
C MET A 99 20.96 2.78 -6.74
N THR A 100 21.46 1.56 -6.85
CA THR A 100 21.12 0.66 -7.96
C THR A 100 20.79 -0.70 -7.39
N VAL A 101 19.63 -1.22 -7.78
CA VAL A 101 19.08 -2.48 -7.26
C VAL A 101 18.60 -3.34 -8.42
N PRO A 102 18.60 -4.68 -8.29
CA PRO A 102 17.94 -5.53 -9.26
C PRO A 102 16.47 -5.17 -9.41
N SER A 103 15.96 -5.18 -10.64
CA SER A 103 14.54 -4.94 -10.91
C SER A 103 13.63 -6.00 -10.29
N SER A 104 14.14 -7.19 -10.00
CA SER A 104 13.43 -8.22 -9.23
C SER A 104 13.17 -7.83 -7.78
N ASP A 105 13.97 -6.93 -7.23
CA ASP A 105 13.97 -6.60 -5.80
C ASP A 105 13.28 -5.26 -5.54
N ALA A 106 12.82 -4.58 -6.59
CA ALA A 106 12.23 -3.25 -6.53
C ALA A 106 10.78 -3.23 -7.01
N VAL A 107 9.95 -2.46 -6.32
CA VAL A 107 8.61 -2.10 -6.80
C VAL A 107 8.60 -0.62 -7.13
N LEU A 108 8.26 -0.34 -8.38
CA LEU A 108 8.04 1.01 -8.87
C LEU A 108 6.64 1.46 -8.45
N CYS A 109 6.57 2.28 -7.41
CA CYS A 109 5.33 2.80 -6.87
C CYS A 109 4.97 4.11 -7.58
N ASP A 110 3.80 4.15 -8.21
CA ASP A 110 3.26 5.34 -8.89
C ASP A 110 2.73 6.36 -7.86
N VAL A 111 3.67 6.95 -7.13
CA VAL A 111 3.47 7.88 -6.00
C VAL A 111 4.56 8.95 -5.98
N THR A 112 4.31 10.07 -5.31
CA THR A 112 5.29 11.18 -5.20
C THR A 112 6.37 10.91 -4.15
N ASP A 113 6.07 10.08 -3.17
CA ASP A 113 7.00 9.57 -2.16
C ASP A 113 6.46 8.26 -1.58
N THR A 114 7.28 7.56 -0.81
CA THR A 114 6.91 6.29 -0.16
C THR A 114 6.52 6.51 1.30
N SER A 115 5.86 7.63 1.63
CA SER A 115 5.22 7.83 2.94
C SER A 115 4.05 6.87 3.13
N SER A 116 3.61 6.69 4.37
CA SER A 116 2.42 5.91 4.70
C SER A 116 1.15 6.48 4.01
N GLU A 117 1.07 7.80 3.84
CA GLU A 117 -0.04 8.53 3.22
C GLU A 117 -0.18 8.26 1.72
N GLU A 118 0.93 8.18 1.00
CA GLU A 118 0.93 7.86 -0.43
C GLU A 118 0.81 6.35 -0.65
N LEU A 119 1.51 5.55 0.14
CA LEU A 119 1.49 4.10 0.01
C LEU A 119 0.13 3.50 0.36
N SER A 120 -0.61 4.06 1.33
CA SER A 120 -1.99 3.60 1.60
C SER A 120 -2.90 3.73 0.37
N GLY A 121 -2.75 4.80 -0.43
CA GLY A 121 -3.49 4.99 -1.67
C GLY A 121 -3.03 4.02 -2.77
N PHE A 122 -1.72 3.82 -2.89
CA PHE A 122 -1.12 2.87 -3.83
C PHE A 122 -1.59 1.44 -3.57
N ILE A 123 -1.56 0.99 -2.32
CA ILE A 123 -2.03 -0.35 -1.94
C ILE A 123 -3.55 -0.45 -2.10
N LEU A 124 -4.32 0.58 -1.74
CA LEU A 124 -5.77 0.58 -1.95
C LEU A 124 -6.10 0.34 -3.43
N LYS A 125 -5.43 1.05 -4.35
CA LYS A 125 -5.61 0.83 -5.79
C LYS A 125 -5.37 -0.63 -6.19
N LYS A 126 -4.28 -1.25 -5.70
CA LYS A 126 -4.00 -2.68 -5.96
C LYS A 126 -5.08 -3.61 -5.42
N VAL A 127 -5.60 -3.34 -4.22
CA VAL A 127 -6.70 -4.13 -3.65
C VAL A 127 -7.96 -4.00 -4.50
N MET A 128 -8.31 -2.78 -4.92
CA MET A 128 -9.47 -2.50 -5.77
C MET A 128 -9.37 -3.23 -7.14
N GLU A 129 -8.17 -3.45 -7.66
CA GLU A 129 -7.94 -4.22 -8.89
C GLU A 129 -8.16 -5.74 -8.70
N LYS A 130 -8.10 -6.23 -7.46
CA LYS A 130 -8.17 -7.66 -7.11
C LYS A 130 -9.50 -8.12 -6.54
N VAL A 131 -10.36 -7.20 -6.10
CA VAL A 131 -11.69 -7.54 -5.58
C VAL A 131 -12.76 -6.72 -6.26
N LYS A 132 -13.82 -7.42 -6.69
CA LYS A 132 -15.04 -6.78 -7.15
C LYS A 132 -15.96 -6.53 -5.96
N PHE A 133 -16.09 -5.27 -5.58
CA PHE A 133 -17.07 -4.88 -4.57
C PHE A 133 -18.48 -4.96 -5.14
N PRO A 134 -19.43 -5.56 -4.41
CA PRO A 134 -20.83 -5.51 -4.79
C PRO A 134 -21.40 -4.09 -4.61
N ASP A 135 -22.49 -3.80 -5.32
CA ASP A 135 -23.16 -2.49 -5.42
C ASP A 135 -23.77 -1.99 -4.10
N ASN A 136 -23.90 -2.86 -3.09
CA ASN A 136 -24.31 -2.46 -1.75
C ASN A 136 -23.15 -1.85 -0.93
N ILE A 137 -21.92 -1.85 -1.44
CA ILE A 137 -20.76 -1.21 -0.79
C ILE A 137 -20.63 0.22 -1.31
N SER A 138 -20.68 1.17 -0.38
CA SER A 138 -20.63 2.62 -0.65
C SER A 138 -19.24 3.23 -0.43
N ARG A 139 -18.39 2.58 0.37
CA ARG A 139 -17.08 3.12 0.73
C ARG A 139 -16.08 2.00 1.03
N VAL A 140 -14.85 2.20 0.61
CA VAL A 140 -13.70 1.38 0.98
C VAL A 140 -12.63 2.29 1.56
N SER A 141 -12.10 1.93 2.72
CA SER A 141 -11.02 2.62 3.39
C SER A 141 -9.90 1.64 3.71
N LEU A 142 -8.66 2.03 3.44
CA LEU A 142 -7.47 1.25 3.72
C LEU A 142 -6.53 2.08 4.57
N CYS A 143 -6.14 1.52 5.72
CA CYS A 143 -5.10 2.07 6.58
C CYS A 143 -3.83 1.24 6.44
N LEU A 144 -2.73 1.90 6.07
CA LEU A 144 -1.39 1.32 6.06
C LEU A 144 -0.66 1.78 7.32
N TYR A 145 -0.11 0.83 8.07
CA TYR A 145 0.67 1.06 9.27
C TYR A 145 2.13 0.71 9.01
N GLU A 146 3.05 1.62 9.29
CA GLU A 146 4.50 1.36 9.28
C GLU A 146 5.01 0.77 10.61
N GLY A 147 4.17 0.81 11.65
CA GLY A 147 4.39 0.13 12.91
C GLY A 147 3.12 0.11 13.75
N PRO A 148 3.10 -0.63 14.87
CA PRO A 148 1.93 -0.69 15.73
C PRO A 148 1.49 0.71 16.21
N GLY A 149 0.27 1.10 15.86
CA GLY A 149 -0.32 2.40 16.22
C GLY A 149 0.15 3.59 15.39
N GLN A 150 0.94 3.38 14.32
CA GLN A 150 1.47 4.45 13.47
C GLN A 150 1.13 4.14 12.00
N GLY A 151 0.25 4.93 11.40
CA GLY A 151 -0.21 4.69 10.04
C GLY A 151 -1.06 5.81 9.46
N ALA A 152 -1.38 5.68 8.19
CA ALA A 152 -2.22 6.61 7.43
C ALA A 152 -3.31 5.85 6.67
N CYS A 153 -4.46 6.51 6.48
CA CYS A 153 -5.62 5.91 5.82
C CYS A 153 -6.00 6.68 4.55
N ARG A 154 -6.45 5.94 3.53
CA ARG A 154 -7.06 6.47 2.32
C ARG A 154 -8.43 5.86 2.13
N GLU A 155 -9.38 6.66 1.68
CA GLU A 155 -10.74 6.22 1.40
C GLU A 155 -11.15 6.57 -0.03
N VAL A 156 -12.03 5.73 -0.58
CA VAL A 156 -12.69 5.94 -1.87
C VAL A 156 -14.17 5.65 -1.69
N ALA A 157 -15.02 6.57 -2.16
CA ALA A 157 -16.44 6.34 -2.28
C ALA A 157 -16.71 5.54 -3.56
N LEU A 158 -17.55 4.52 -3.46
CA LEU A 158 -18.02 3.74 -4.60
C LEU A 158 -19.39 4.28 -5.05
N GLN A 159 -19.61 4.33 -6.36
CA GLN A 159 -20.87 4.75 -6.97
C GLN A 159 -21.84 3.59 -7.09
#